data_AF-A0A6J6NW64-F1
#
_entry.id   AF-A0A6J6NW64-F1
#
_cell.length_a   1.000
_cell.length_b   1.000
_cell.length_c   1.000
_cell.angle_alpha   90.00
_cell.angle_beta   90.00
_cell.angle_gamma   90.00
#
_symmetry.space_group_name_H-M   'P 1'
#
loop_
_entity.id
_entity.type
_entity.pdbx_description
1 polymer ?
#
loop_
_entity_poly.entity_id
_entity_poly.type
_entity_poly.pdbx_seq_one_letter_code
_entity_poly.pdbx_strand_id
1 'polypeptide(L)'
;MLLSNNAVAPRDYAKWMVDGVAHLSVVFDAEGVTISPVIEVAKSPCLSCFHENQTAADASWPAIASQLLFSKQDFDDSVAALFAAAIACQRVLQFVDRAAGFDSSSIDNSGYRLSIGSGQVSEIQWQFSAACACRIS
;
A
#
# COMPACT_ATOMS: atom_id res chain seq x y z
N MET A 1 -4.56 -4.99 8.30
CA MET A 1 -3.74 -3.83 7.86
C MET A 1 -2.29 -4.09 8.20
N LEU A 2 -1.39 -3.90 7.23
CA LEU A 2 0.06 -4.03 7.43
C LEU A 2 0.61 -2.64 7.80
N LEU A 3 1.43 -2.59 8.83
CA LEU A 3 2.11 -1.37 9.29
C LEU A 3 3.61 -1.62 9.22
N SER A 4 4.36 -0.74 8.57
CA SER A 4 5.80 -0.90 8.43
C SER A 4 6.52 0.45 8.36
N ASN A 5 7.79 0.46 8.78
CA ASN A 5 8.72 1.53 8.47
C ASN A 5 9.51 1.15 7.20
N ASN A 6 9.72 2.12 6.32
CA ASN A 6 10.41 2.09 5.02
C ASN A 6 9.84 1.17 3.95
N ALA A 7 9.58 -0.10 4.27
CA ALA A 7 9.10 -1.09 3.33
C ALA A 7 8.40 -2.26 4.04
N VAL A 8 7.49 -2.92 3.33
CA VAL A 8 6.83 -4.15 3.77
C VAL A 8 7.57 -5.34 3.16
N ALA A 9 8.00 -6.32 3.96
CA ALA A 9 8.66 -7.49 3.40
C ALA A 9 7.65 -8.36 2.62
N PRO A 10 8.03 -8.98 1.49
CA PRO A 10 7.15 -9.87 0.74
C PRO A 10 6.48 -10.96 1.56
N ARG A 11 7.18 -11.49 2.56
CA ARG A 11 6.68 -12.54 3.45
C ARG A 11 5.52 -12.08 4.33
N ASP A 12 5.46 -10.79 4.67
CA ASP A 12 4.48 -10.24 5.61
C ASP A 12 3.10 -10.13 4.98
N TYR A 13 3.03 -9.88 3.68
CA TYR A 13 1.75 -9.81 2.94
C TYR A 13 1.43 -11.06 2.12
N ALA A 14 2.41 -11.94 1.85
CA ALA A 14 2.19 -13.18 1.10
C ALA A 14 1.11 -14.06 1.75
N LYS A 15 1.11 -14.17 3.09
CA LYS A 15 0.09 -14.96 3.80
C LYS A 15 -1.32 -14.43 3.56
N TRP A 16 -1.51 -13.11 3.58
CA TRP A 16 -2.82 -12.50 3.41
C TRP A 16 -3.34 -12.62 1.98
N MET A 17 -2.42 -12.56 1.01
CA MET A 17 -2.74 -12.89 -0.38
C MET A 17 -3.18 -14.35 -0.54
N VAL A 18 -2.47 -15.30 0.08
CA VAL A 18 -2.84 -16.73 0.02
C VAL A 18 -4.19 -16.99 0.71
N ASP A 19 -4.45 -16.35 1.84
CA ASP A 19 -5.67 -16.54 2.62
C ASP A 19 -6.88 -15.76 2.03
N GLY A 20 -6.69 -14.98 0.95
CA GLY A 20 -7.76 -14.18 0.36
C GLY A 20 -8.26 -13.03 1.24
N VAL A 21 -7.46 -12.61 2.23
CA VAL A 21 -7.84 -11.59 3.21
C VAL A 21 -7.62 -10.21 2.61
N ALA A 22 -8.70 -9.43 2.45
CA ALA A 22 -8.61 -8.04 2.02
C ALA A 22 -7.82 -7.21 3.05
N HIS A 23 -6.89 -6.39 2.57
CA HIS A 23 -5.99 -5.64 3.44
C HIS A 23 -5.50 -4.35 2.80
N LEU A 24 -4.86 -3.49 3.59
CA LEU A 24 -4.14 -2.32 3.09
C LEU A 24 -2.80 -2.22 3.83
N SER A 25 -1.84 -1.55 3.22
CA SER A 25 -0.54 -1.24 3.82
C SER A 25 -0.44 0.23 4.17
N VAL A 26 0.18 0.51 5.31
CA VAL A 26 0.64 1.83 5.71
C VAL A 26 2.15 1.75 5.91
N VAL A 27 2.89 2.56 5.16
CA VAL A 27 4.35 2.59 5.17
C VAL A 27 4.82 3.99 5.53
N PHE A 28 5.50 4.13 6.67
CA PHE A 28 6.15 5.38 7.06
C PHE A 28 7.58 5.40 6.53
N ASP A 29 8.07 6.56 6.10
CA ASP A 29 9.46 6.76 5.74
C ASP A 29 9.95 8.14 6.22
N ALA A 30 11.18 8.48 5.87
CA ALA A 30 11.82 9.72 6.30
C ALA A 30 11.10 10.99 5.85
N GLU A 31 10.26 10.93 4.83
CA GLU A 31 9.56 12.07 4.28
C GLU A 31 8.08 12.10 4.63
N GLY A 32 7.51 11.00 5.14
CA GLY A 32 6.14 10.96 5.63
C GLY A 32 5.52 9.56 5.61
N VAL A 33 4.32 9.43 5.04
CA VAL A 33 3.57 8.17 5.05
C VAL A 33 2.85 7.90 3.73
N THR A 34 2.86 6.63 3.32
CA THR A 34 2.16 6.12 2.15
C THR A 34 1.14 5.07 2.56
N ILE A 35 -0.08 5.18 2.05
CA ILE A 35 -1.19 4.26 2.27
C ILE A 35 -1.60 3.66 0.92
N SER A 36 -1.65 2.34 0.83
CA SER A 36 -2.08 1.65 -0.39
C SER A 36 -3.60 1.75 -0.60
N PRO A 37 -4.13 1.43 -1.79
CA PRO A 37 -5.52 1.02 -1.92
C PRO A 37 -5.81 -0.22 -1.06
N VAL A 38 -7.10 -0.58 -0.97
CA VAL A 38 -7.48 -1.90 -0.43
C VAL A 38 -7.05 -2.97 -1.44
N ILE A 39 -6.15 -3.83 -1.01
CA ILE A 39 -5.63 -4.98 -1.72
C ILE A 39 -6.64 -6.12 -1.57
N GLU A 40 -7.20 -6.52 -2.70
CA GLU A 40 -8.11 -7.64 -2.87
C GLU A 40 -7.54 -8.56 -3.95
N VAL A 41 -7.42 -9.83 -3.62
CA VAL A 41 -6.86 -10.85 -4.51
C VAL A 41 -7.62 -10.87 -5.84
N ALA A 42 -6.88 -10.91 -6.96
CA ALA A 42 -7.37 -10.85 -8.34
C ALA A 42 -8.16 -9.58 -8.73
N LYS A 43 -8.43 -8.67 -7.79
CA LYS A 43 -9.35 -7.56 -7.98
C LYS A 43 -8.67 -6.20 -7.94
N SER A 44 -7.60 -6.06 -7.16
CA SER A 44 -6.77 -4.84 -7.13
C SER A 44 -5.27 -5.17 -7.17
N PRO A 45 -4.41 -4.21 -7.58
CA PRO A 45 -2.96 -4.40 -7.58
C PRO A 45 -2.42 -4.64 -6.16
N CYS A 46 -1.58 -5.66 -5.99
CA CYS A 46 -0.95 -5.96 -4.70
C CYS A 46 0.39 -5.22 -4.50
N LEU A 47 1.01 -5.39 -3.33
CA LEU A 47 2.34 -4.84 -3.03
C LEU A 47 3.43 -5.34 -3.99
N SER A 48 3.32 -6.57 -4.50
CA SER A 48 4.25 -7.05 -5.54
C SER A 48 4.03 -6.32 -6.87
N CYS A 49 2.80 -6.01 -7.27
CA CYS A 49 2.55 -5.17 -8.44
C CYS A 49 3.22 -3.80 -8.29
N PHE A 50 3.14 -3.19 -7.10
CA PHE A 50 3.82 -1.93 -6.82
C PHE A 50 5.33 -2.04 -7.03
N HIS A 51 5.98 -3.03 -6.41
CA HIS A 51 7.43 -3.19 -6.55
C HIS A 51 7.85 -3.53 -7.99
N GLU A 52 7.11 -4.36 -8.72
CA GLU A 52 7.39 -4.67 -10.12
C GLU A 52 7.29 -3.42 -11.01
N ASN A 53 6.29 -2.56 -10.80
CA ASN A 53 6.17 -1.31 -11.54
C ASN A 53 7.29 -0.33 -11.17
N GLN A 54 7.68 -0.27 -9.89
CA GLN A 54 8.85 0.51 -9.46
C GLN A 54 10.14 -0.01 -10.10
N THR A 55 10.33 -1.32 -10.19
CA THR A 55 11.47 -1.95 -10.88
C THR A 55 11.46 -1.68 -12.39
N ALA A 56 10.29 -1.67 -13.01
CA ALA A 56 10.15 -1.29 -14.42
C ALA A 56 10.51 0.17 -14.68
N ALA A 57 10.21 1.07 -13.72
CA ALA A 57 10.56 2.49 -13.80
C ALA A 57 12.04 2.76 -13.44
N ASP A 58 12.59 2.02 -12.48
CA ASP A 58 13.96 2.13 -12.00
C ASP A 58 14.53 0.74 -11.68
N ALA A 59 15.44 0.26 -12.52
CA ALA A 59 16.08 -1.05 -12.36
C ALA A 59 16.90 -1.19 -11.07
N SER A 60 17.27 -0.07 -10.41
CA SER A 60 17.95 -0.08 -9.12
C SER A 60 17.01 -0.30 -7.93
N TRP A 61 15.69 -0.19 -8.15
CA TRP A 61 14.67 -0.30 -7.11
C TRP A 61 14.79 -1.55 -6.23
N PRO A 62 15.02 -2.78 -6.74
CA PRO A 62 15.15 -3.95 -5.88
C PRO A 62 16.28 -3.82 -4.84
N ALA A 63 17.40 -3.21 -5.23
CA ALA A 63 18.51 -2.96 -4.31
C ALA A 63 18.11 -1.93 -3.25
N ILE A 64 17.46 -0.83 -3.65
CA ILE A 64 16.96 0.22 -2.75
C ILE A 64 15.94 -0.37 -1.76
N ALA A 65 14.94 -1.08 -2.25
CA ALA A 65 13.92 -1.72 -1.43
C ALA A 65 14.53 -2.71 -0.42
N SER A 66 15.54 -3.48 -0.83
CA SER A 66 16.25 -4.37 0.09
C SER A 66 16.96 -3.62 1.21
N GLN A 67 17.60 -2.48 0.91
CA GLN A 67 18.26 -1.65 1.92
C GLN A 67 17.25 -1.03 2.88
N LEU A 68 16.11 -0.54 2.36
CA LEU A 68 15.01 0.01 3.14
C LEU A 68 14.44 -1.01 4.14
N LEU A 69 14.29 -2.28 3.74
CA LEU A 69 13.81 -3.36 4.61
C LEU A 69 14.73 -3.63 5.82
N PHE A 70 16.03 -3.39 5.70
CA PHE A 70 17.00 -3.59 6.79
C PHE A 70 17.30 -2.33 7.60
N SER A 71 16.70 -1.19 7.22
CA SER A 71 16.80 0.04 8.00
C SER A 71 16.08 -0.11 9.33
N LYS A 72 16.73 0.33 10.41
CA LYS A 72 16.15 0.38 11.77
C LYS A 72 15.60 1.76 12.14
N GLN A 73 15.37 2.61 11.15
CA GLN A 73 14.79 3.93 11.38
C GLN A 73 13.30 3.78 11.65
N ASP A 74 12.88 4.34 12.78
CA ASP A 74 11.48 4.46 13.15
C ASP A 74 11.02 5.89 12.89
N PHE A 75 9.92 6.04 12.17
CA PHE A 75 9.33 7.32 11.82
C PHE A 75 8.02 7.48 12.60
N ASP A 76 8.17 7.88 13.86
CA ASP A 76 7.05 8.12 14.77
C ASP A 76 6.64 9.61 14.70
N ASP A 77 5.98 9.97 13.59
CA ASP A 77 5.39 11.29 13.43
C ASP A 77 3.88 11.23 13.65
N SER A 78 3.40 11.96 14.67
CA SER A 78 1.98 11.94 15.07
C SER A 78 1.03 12.46 13.98
N VAL A 79 1.48 13.38 13.13
CA VAL A 79 0.67 13.93 12.02
C VAL A 79 0.52 12.87 10.94
N ALA A 80 1.62 12.19 10.58
CA ALA A 80 1.62 11.06 9.67
C ALA A 80 0.71 9.93 10.19
N ALA A 81 0.80 9.60 11.47
CA ALA A 81 -0.01 8.56 12.08
C ALA A 81 -1.51 8.90 12.04
N LEU A 82 -1.89 10.15 12.36
CA LEU A 82 -3.28 10.60 12.31
C LEU A 82 -3.84 10.57 10.88
N PHE A 83 -3.06 11.06 9.91
CA PHE A 83 -3.43 11.02 8.50
C PHE A 83 -3.63 9.58 8.02
N ALA A 84 -2.67 8.70 8.32
CA ALA A 84 -2.74 7.29 7.95
C ALA A 84 -3.97 6.60 8.56
N ALA A 85 -4.26 6.86 9.83
CA ALA A 85 -5.45 6.32 10.50
C ALA A 85 -6.74 6.81 9.83
N ALA A 86 -6.83 8.10 9.48
CA ALA A 86 -8.01 8.66 8.81
C ALA A 86 -8.25 8.00 7.45
N ILE A 87 -7.22 7.91 6.61
CA ILE A 87 -7.31 7.27 5.29
C ILE A 87 -7.61 5.77 5.42
N ALA A 88 -6.93 5.07 6.32
CA ALA A 88 -7.18 3.64 6.55
C ALA A 88 -8.63 3.38 6.97
N CYS A 89 -9.18 4.17 7.91
CA CYS A 89 -10.58 4.08 8.32
C CYS A 89 -11.53 4.33 7.15
N GLN A 90 -11.30 5.39 6.36
CA GLN A 90 -12.11 5.67 5.17
C GLN A 90 -12.12 4.47 4.20
N ARG A 91 -10.95 3.90 3.90
CA ARG A 91 -10.83 2.76 2.97
C ARG A 91 -11.51 1.49 3.50
N VAL A 92 -11.40 1.22 4.79
CA VAL A 92 -12.07 0.09 5.44
C VAL A 92 -13.59 0.26 5.39
N LEU A 93 -14.11 1.45 5.65
CA LEU A 93 -15.54 1.74 5.56
C LEU A 93 -16.06 1.55 4.13
N GLN A 94 -15.38 2.13 3.14
CA GLN A 94 -15.72 1.94 1.72
C GLN A 94 -15.74 0.45 1.32
N PHE A 95 -14.77 -0.33 1.78
CA PHE A 95 -14.73 -1.77 1.54
C PHE A 95 -15.94 -2.49 2.16
N VAL A 96 -16.26 -2.18 3.42
CA VAL A 96 -17.38 -2.80 4.14
C VAL A 96 -18.72 -2.45 3.49
N ASP A 97 -18.93 -1.19 3.12
CA ASP A 97 -20.16 -0.73 2.47
C ASP A 97 -20.37 -1.43 1.13
N ARG A 98 -19.32 -1.55 0.32
CA ARG A 98 -19.37 -2.28 -0.95
C ARG A 98 -19.60 -3.78 -0.74
N ALA A 99 -18.95 -4.40 0.25
CA ALA A 99 -19.14 -5.80 0.57
C ALA A 99 -20.57 -6.11 1.05
N ALA A 100 -21.21 -5.15 1.73
CA ALA A 100 -22.60 -5.22 2.15
C ALA A 100 -23.61 -4.86 1.04
N GLY A 101 -23.14 -4.41 -0.13
CA GLY A 101 -24.00 -3.98 -1.24
C GLY A 101 -24.64 -2.61 -1.06
N PHE A 102 -24.16 -1.81 -0.10
CA PHE A 102 -24.60 -0.43 0.11
C PHE A 102 -23.93 0.56 -0.87
N ASP A 103 -22.80 0.16 -1.46
CA ASP A 103 -22.08 0.92 -2.47
C ASP A 103 -21.83 0.06 -3.72
N SER A 104 -22.15 0.60 -4.90
CA SER A 104 -21.92 -0.01 -6.21
C SER A 104 -20.70 0.57 -6.93
N SER A 105 -19.91 1.40 -6.25
CA SER A 105 -18.67 1.96 -6.77
C SER A 105 -17.68 0.88 -7.21
N SER A 106 -16.95 1.17 -8.30
CA SER A 106 -15.85 0.34 -8.75
C SER A 106 -14.70 0.34 -7.75
N ILE A 107 -13.87 -0.70 -7.78
CA ILE A 107 -12.65 -0.77 -6.96
C ILE A 107 -11.74 0.40 -7.27
N ASP A 108 -11.46 1.20 -6.24
CA ASP A 108 -10.51 2.30 -6.29
C ASP A 108 -9.10 1.81 -5.97
N ASN A 109 -8.20 1.91 -6.96
CA ASN A 109 -6.81 1.51 -6.85
C ASN A 109 -5.88 2.67 -6.45
N SER A 110 -6.44 3.76 -5.94
CA SER A 110 -5.68 4.91 -5.46
C SER A 110 -5.12 4.69 -4.06
N GLY A 111 -3.80 4.79 -3.95
CA GLY A 111 -3.10 5.04 -2.70
C GLY A 111 -2.93 6.55 -2.45
N TYR A 112 -2.52 6.91 -1.24
CA TYR A 112 -2.23 8.29 -0.87
C TYR A 112 -0.87 8.40 -0.20
N ARG A 113 -0.15 9.48 -0.43
CA ARG A 113 1.07 9.85 0.28
C ARG A 113 0.91 11.22 0.91
N LEU A 114 1.28 11.32 2.18
CA LEU A 114 1.50 12.59 2.86
C LEU A 114 3.00 12.82 2.96
N SER A 115 3.46 13.96 2.45
CA SER A 115 4.80 14.47 2.67
C SER A 115 4.80 15.40 3.88
N ILE A 116 5.47 15.02 4.97
CA ILE A 116 5.48 15.79 6.22
C ILE A 116 6.22 17.12 6.07
N GLY A 117 7.34 17.13 5.33
CA GLY A 117 8.12 18.35 5.15
C GLY A 117 7.37 19.49 4.42
N SER A 118 6.43 19.15 3.54
CA SER A 118 5.66 20.13 2.75
C SER A 118 4.17 20.20 3.12
N GLY A 119 3.66 19.22 3.86
CA GLY A 119 2.22 19.03 4.10
C GLY A 119 1.43 18.59 2.86
N GLN A 120 2.09 18.27 1.75
CA GLN A 120 1.41 17.90 0.52
C GLN A 120 0.82 16.49 0.62
N VAL A 121 -0.45 16.36 0.21
CA VAL A 121 -1.08 15.06 -0.02
C VAL A 121 -1.11 14.80 -1.52
N SER A 122 -0.57 13.65 -1.94
CA SER A 122 -0.59 13.19 -3.33
C SER A 122 -1.32 11.85 -3.44
N GLU A 123 -2.01 11.68 -4.55
CA GLU A 123 -2.65 10.42 -4.92
C GLU A 123 -1.70 9.61 -5.80
N ILE A 124 -1.60 8.31 -5.53
CA ILE A 124 -0.77 7.37 -6.28
C ILE A 124 -1.70 6.35 -6.93
N GLN A 125 -1.71 6.28 -8.25
CA GLN A 125 -2.47 5.29 -8.99
C GLN A 125 -1.71 3.97 -9.05
N TRP A 126 -2.28 2.90 -8.48
CA TRP A 126 -1.67 1.57 -8.52
C TRP A 126 -2.12 0.83 -9.76
N GLN A 127 -1.17 0.13 -10.39
CA GLN A 127 -1.41 -0.62 -11.63
C GLN A 127 -1.02 -2.08 -11.44
N PHE A 128 -1.77 -2.97 -12.09
CA PHE A 128 -1.33 -4.36 -12.21
C PHE A 128 -0.05 -4.43 -13.03
N SER A 129 0.97 -5.08 -12.50
CA SER A 129 2.16 -5.43 -13.28
C SER A 129 1.94 -6.75 -14.02
N ALA A 130 2.36 -6.82 -15.28
CA ALA A 130 2.37 -8.07 -16.05
C ALA A 130 3.36 -9.11 -15.50
N ALA A 131 4.36 -8.67 -14.72
CA ALA A 131 5.31 -9.56 -14.04
C ALA A 131 4.76 -10.15 -12.74
N CYS A 132 3.59 -9.70 -12.28
CA CYS A 132 2.98 -10.17 -11.04
C CYS A 132 1.84 -11.18 -11.31
N ALA A 133 1.87 -12.32 -10.60
CA ALA A 133 0.87 -13.37 -10.73
C ALA A 133 -0.45 -13.08 -9.98
N CYS A 134 -0.58 -11.96 -9.26
CA CYS A 134 -1.74 -11.72 -8.39
C CYS A 134 -3.08 -11.51 -9.11
N ARG A 135 -3.05 -11.34 -10.44
CA ARG A 135 -4.24 -11.14 -11.27
C ARG A 135 -4.88 -12.46 -11.72
N ILE A 136 -4.14 -13.56 -11.63
CA ILE A 136 -4.55 -14.90 -12.08
C ILE A 136 -4.71 -15.90 -10.92
N SER A 137 -4.37 -15.47 -9.70
CA SER A 137 -4.40 -16.26 -8.46
C SER A 137 -5.75 -16.18 -7.77
#